data_AF-A0A7Y7LWE1-F1
#
_entry.id   AF-A0A7Y7LWE1-F1
#
_cell.length_a   1.000
_cell.length_b   1.000
_cell.length_c   1.000
_cell.angle_alpha   90.00
_cell.angle_beta   90.00
_cell.angle_gamma   90.00
#
_symmetry.space_group_name_H-M   'P 1'
#
loop_
_entity.id
_entity.type
_entity.pdbx_description
1 polymer ?
#
loop_
_entity_poly.entity_id
_entity_poly.type
_entity_poly.pdbx_seq_one_letter_code
_entity_poly.pdbx_strand_id
1 'polypeptide(L)'
;MRHSSASAGLPADVVVFERGWLSSNNVLFLGGEETALVDTGYATHAEQTVALVESVLGGRPLDRILNTHLHSDHCGGNAALQAHYPSIRTDIPPGEASFVESWDQQGLSFLATGQTCPRFVFTGLLQPGAECVLGAGLGRFTPRRATILTPSFCSSQERER
;
A
#
# COMPACT_ATOMS: atom_id res chain seq x y z
N MET A 1 -16.73 12.70 -10.49
CA MET A 1 -17.08 11.27 -10.35
C MET A 1 -17.37 11.02 -8.88
N ARG A 2 -18.47 10.36 -8.54
CA ARG A 2 -18.83 10.05 -7.15
C ARG A 2 -17.98 8.87 -6.70
N HIS A 3 -17.08 9.07 -5.74
CA HIS A 3 -16.49 7.95 -5.01
C HIS A 3 -17.64 7.29 -4.25
N SER A 4 -17.95 6.04 -4.58
CA SER A 4 -18.85 5.24 -3.76
C SER A 4 -18.17 5.04 -2.42
N SER A 5 -18.60 5.78 -1.41
CA SER A 5 -18.40 5.37 -0.02
C SER A 5 -19.31 4.17 0.23
N ALA A 6 -18.96 3.02 -0.35
CA ALA A 6 -19.51 1.78 0.14
C ALA A 6 -19.01 1.65 1.59
N SER A 7 -19.88 1.99 2.54
CA SER A 7 -19.67 1.75 3.96
C SER A 7 -19.62 0.24 4.19
N ALA A 8 -18.47 -0.35 3.91
CA ALA A 8 -18.17 -1.75 4.19
C ALA A 8 -17.75 -1.96 5.67
N GLY A 9 -18.20 -1.08 6.58
CA GLY A 9 -17.78 -1.08 7.98
C GLY A 9 -16.29 -0.76 8.18
N LEU A 10 -15.64 -0.17 7.18
CA LEU A 10 -14.24 0.24 7.28
C LEU A 10 -14.11 1.53 8.12
N PRO A 11 -13.00 1.70 8.85
CA PRO A 11 -12.69 2.96 9.54
C PRO A 11 -12.73 4.16 8.60
N ALA A 12 -13.12 5.33 9.11
CA ALA A 12 -13.30 6.55 8.32
C ALA A 12 -12.00 7.08 7.68
N ASP A 13 -10.86 6.64 8.18
CA ASP A 13 -9.52 6.96 7.71
C ASP A 13 -8.93 5.92 6.75
N VAL A 14 -9.76 5.00 6.25
CA VAL A 14 -9.39 3.97 5.26
C VAL A 14 -10.18 4.15 3.98
N VAL A 15 -9.49 4.24 2.85
CA VAL A 15 -10.07 4.37 1.51
C VAL A 15 -9.59 3.23 0.63
N VAL A 16 -10.53 2.53 -0.01
CA VAL A 16 -10.21 1.44 -0.96
C VAL A 16 -10.41 1.94 -2.38
N PHE A 17 -9.35 1.86 -3.19
CA PHE A 17 -9.43 2.05 -4.63
C PHE A 17 -9.64 0.69 -5.31
N GLU A 18 -10.91 0.27 -5.43
CA GLU A 18 -11.28 -0.95 -6.13
C GLU A 18 -11.06 -0.81 -7.64
N ARG A 19 -10.41 -1.81 -8.24
CA ARG A 19 -10.03 -1.87 -9.65
C ARG A 19 -10.68 -3.07 -10.31
N GLY A 20 -11.17 -2.89 -11.53
CA GLY A 20 -11.80 -3.96 -12.32
C GLY A 20 -10.82 -4.93 -13.02
N TRP A 21 -9.52 -4.89 -12.69
CA TRP A 21 -8.48 -5.62 -13.42
C TRP A 21 -7.45 -6.25 -12.48
N LEU A 22 -7.16 -7.55 -12.68
CA LEU A 22 -6.14 -8.39 -12.01
C LEU A 22 -5.90 -8.13 -10.50
N SER A 23 -6.93 -7.84 -9.70
CA SER A 23 -6.74 -7.58 -8.26
C SER A 23 -5.80 -6.41 -7.93
N SER A 24 -5.66 -5.42 -8.82
CA SER A 24 -4.84 -4.20 -8.63
C SER A 24 -5.40 -3.18 -7.62
N ASN A 25 -6.16 -3.67 -6.62
CA ASN A 25 -6.77 -2.83 -5.59
C ASN A 25 -5.69 -2.16 -4.75
N ASN A 26 -6.01 -0.96 -4.26
CA ASN A 26 -5.10 -0.22 -3.38
C ASN A 26 -5.87 0.20 -2.13
N VAL A 27 -5.19 0.21 -0.98
CA VAL A 27 -5.79 0.66 0.28
C VAL A 27 -4.99 1.84 0.80
N LEU A 28 -5.61 3.01 0.85
CA LEU A 28 -5.04 4.26 1.33
C LEU A 28 -5.50 4.51 2.78
N PHE A 29 -4.55 4.77 3.65
CA PHE A 29 -4.73 5.13 5.05
C PHE A 29 -4.43 6.61 5.25
N LEU A 30 -5.33 7.31 5.95
CA LEU A 30 -5.31 8.77 6.12
C LEU A 30 -5.04 9.24 7.55
N GLY A 31 -5.25 8.35 8.54
CA GLY A 31 -5.16 8.65 9.97
C GLY A 31 -3.74 8.58 10.54
N GLY A 32 -3.58 8.98 11.79
CA GLY A 32 -2.28 8.96 12.48
C GLY A 32 -1.35 10.10 12.05
N GLU A 33 -0.04 9.91 12.24
CA GLU A 33 0.99 10.88 11.84
C GLU A 33 1.45 10.72 10.37
N GLU A 34 1.23 9.55 9.76
CA GLU A 34 1.66 9.23 8.39
C GLU A 34 0.51 8.70 7.53
N THR A 35 0.48 9.10 6.26
CA THR A 35 -0.37 8.51 5.23
C THR A 35 0.34 7.32 4.59
N ALA A 36 -0.42 6.27 4.27
CA ALA A 36 0.16 5.05 3.74
C ALA A 36 -0.72 4.44 2.65
N LEU A 37 -0.08 3.95 1.58
CA LEU A 37 -0.74 3.25 0.50
C LEU A 37 -0.25 1.80 0.46
N VAL A 38 -1.18 0.84 0.50
CA VAL A 38 -0.90 -0.58 0.29
C VAL A 38 -1.19 -0.93 -1.16
N ASP A 39 -0.16 -1.41 -1.85
CA ASP A 39 -0.10 -1.68 -3.30
C ASP A 39 -0.44 -0.47 -4.20
N THR A 40 0.01 -0.51 -5.45
CA THR A 40 -0.03 0.64 -6.38
C THR A 40 -0.64 0.33 -7.75
N GLY A 41 -1.11 -0.90 -7.93
CA GLY A 41 -1.73 -1.35 -9.17
C GLY A 41 -0.72 -1.57 -10.31
N TYR A 42 -1.25 -1.70 -11.52
CA TYR A 42 -0.46 -1.95 -12.73
C TYR A 42 0.02 -0.69 -13.43
N ALA A 43 1.14 -0.80 -14.16
CA ALA A 43 1.85 0.32 -14.79
C ALA A 43 1.00 1.16 -15.76
N THR A 44 0.11 0.53 -16.52
CA THR A 44 -0.77 1.26 -17.47
C THR A 44 -1.81 2.15 -16.78
N HIS A 45 -1.98 1.99 -15.47
CA HIS A 45 -2.88 2.77 -14.65
C HIS A 45 -2.14 3.73 -13.70
N ALA A 46 -0.81 3.87 -13.82
CA ALA A 46 0.00 4.62 -12.87
C ALA A 46 -0.49 6.08 -12.71
N GLU A 47 -0.77 6.78 -13.80
CA GLU A 47 -1.30 8.16 -13.76
C GLU A 47 -2.66 8.24 -13.05
N GLN A 48 -3.53 7.26 -13.31
CA GLN A 48 -4.83 7.17 -12.62
C GLN A 48 -4.65 6.92 -11.12
N THR A 49 -3.71 6.05 -10.74
CA THR A 49 -3.40 5.78 -9.33
C THR A 49 -2.91 7.07 -8.64
N VAL A 50 -2.00 7.82 -9.27
CA VAL A 50 -1.52 9.12 -8.74
C VAL A 50 -2.70 10.08 -8.55
N ALA A 51 -3.55 10.27 -9.57
CA ALA A 51 -4.70 11.17 -9.49
C ALA A 51 -5.71 10.77 -8.40
N LEU A 52 -5.95 9.47 -8.20
CA LEU A 52 -6.83 8.99 -7.13
C LEU A 52 -6.25 9.29 -5.74
N VAL A 53 -4.98 8.99 -5.52
CA VAL A 53 -4.28 9.29 -4.27
C VAL A 53 -4.31 10.79 -3.99
N GLU A 54 -3.92 11.62 -4.96
CA GLU A 54 -3.91 13.08 -4.83
C GLU A 54 -5.30 13.63 -4.48
N SER A 55 -6.33 13.14 -5.16
CA SER A 55 -7.72 13.58 -4.92
C SER A 55 -8.21 13.33 -3.49
N VAL A 56 -7.73 12.25 -2.85
CA VAL A 56 -8.10 11.92 -1.47
C VAL A 56 -7.23 12.65 -0.45
N LEU A 57 -5.92 12.79 -0.74
CA LEU A 57 -4.99 13.45 0.18
C LEU A 57 -5.17 14.96 0.25
N GLY A 58 -5.73 15.59 -0.78
CA GLY A 58 -6.08 17.02 -0.75
C GLY A 58 -4.89 17.93 -0.47
N GLY A 59 -3.70 17.56 -0.96
CA GLY A 59 -2.45 18.30 -0.75
C GLY A 59 -1.58 17.80 0.41
N ARG A 60 -2.03 16.83 1.21
CA ARG A 60 -1.14 16.11 2.14
C ARG A 60 -0.12 15.26 1.36
N PRO A 61 1.11 15.09 1.87
CA PRO A 61 2.06 14.16 1.26
C PRO A 61 1.54 12.72 1.36
N LEU A 62 1.93 11.86 0.43
CA LEU A 62 1.91 10.41 0.64
C LEU A 62 3.26 10.00 1.28
N ASP A 63 3.22 9.52 2.51
CA ASP A 63 4.44 9.29 3.30
C ASP A 63 5.04 7.90 3.08
N ARG A 64 4.20 6.92 2.73
CA ARG A 64 4.61 5.51 2.65
C ARG A 64 3.86 4.70 1.61
N ILE A 65 4.58 3.85 0.88
CA ILE A 65 4.05 2.72 0.10
C ILE A 65 4.46 1.43 0.81
N LEU A 66 3.53 0.48 0.90
CA LEU A 66 3.78 -0.88 1.36
C LEU A 66 3.33 -1.84 0.27
N ASN A 67 4.26 -2.55 -0.35
CA ASN A 67 3.90 -3.60 -1.31
C ASN A 67 3.67 -4.91 -0.56
N THR A 68 2.52 -5.54 -0.80
CA THR A 68 2.22 -6.85 -0.22
C THR A 68 3.09 -7.95 -0.82
N HIS A 69 3.40 -7.82 -2.12
CA HIS A 69 4.32 -8.63 -2.92
C HIS A 69 4.69 -7.88 -4.21
N LEU A 70 5.60 -8.42 -5.02
CA LEU A 70 6.28 -7.70 -6.10
C LEU A 70 5.87 -8.17 -7.51
N HIS A 71 4.62 -8.57 -7.68
CA HIS A 71 4.06 -8.69 -9.02
C HIS A 71 3.68 -7.33 -9.59
N SER A 72 3.77 -7.23 -10.92
CA SER A 72 3.62 -5.97 -11.65
C SER A 72 2.28 -5.26 -11.42
N ASP A 73 1.22 -6.01 -11.12
CA ASP A 73 -0.13 -5.55 -10.81
C ASP A 73 -0.30 -5.01 -9.38
N HIS A 74 0.72 -5.13 -8.54
CA HIS A 74 0.78 -4.62 -7.16
C HIS A 74 1.82 -3.52 -6.97
N CYS A 75 2.87 -3.48 -7.80
CA CYS A 75 3.97 -2.51 -7.67
C CYS A 75 4.17 -1.62 -8.92
N GLY A 76 3.35 -1.77 -9.95
CA GLY A 76 3.48 -1.05 -11.23
C GLY A 76 3.30 0.46 -11.13
N GLY A 77 2.59 0.95 -10.12
CA GLY A 77 2.42 2.39 -9.85
C GLY A 77 3.53 3.02 -9.00
N ASN A 78 4.46 2.23 -8.44
CA ASN A 78 5.46 2.70 -7.47
C ASN A 78 6.30 3.85 -8.04
N ALA A 79 6.85 3.69 -9.24
CA ALA A 79 7.75 4.68 -9.84
C ALA A 79 7.06 6.04 -10.07
N ALA A 80 5.80 6.03 -10.52
CA ALA A 80 5.04 7.26 -10.75
C ALA A 80 4.71 7.98 -9.43
N LEU A 81 4.37 7.23 -8.38
CA LEU A 81 4.14 7.80 -7.06
C LEU A 81 5.44 8.35 -6.44
N GLN A 82 6.57 7.69 -6.63
CA GLN A 82 7.89 8.20 -6.20
C GLN A 82 8.27 9.49 -6.92
N ALA A 83 7.96 9.61 -8.21
CA ALA A 83 8.18 10.83 -8.96
C ALA A 83 7.27 11.98 -8.48
N HIS A 84 6.02 11.69 -8.12
CA HIS A 84 5.06 12.69 -7.65
C HIS A 84 5.26 13.07 -6.17
N TYR A 85 5.70 12.13 -5.33
CA TYR A 85 5.98 12.32 -3.90
C TYR A 85 7.46 11.98 -3.59
N PRO A 86 8.41 12.91 -3.81
CA PRO A 86 9.85 12.58 -3.77
C PRO A 86 10.39 12.11 -2.41
N SER A 87 9.68 12.38 -1.31
CA SER A 87 10.06 11.97 0.05
C SER A 87 9.40 10.67 0.50
N ILE A 88 8.62 10.02 -0.37
CA ILE A 88 7.88 8.82 -0.02
C ILE A 88 8.83 7.66 0.32
N ARG A 89 8.52 6.96 1.42
CA ARG A 89 9.19 5.69 1.74
C ARG A 89 8.47 4.55 1.04
N THR A 90 9.20 3.56 0.55
CA THR A 90 8.62 2.38 -0.10
C THR A 90 9.17 1.14 0.58
N ASP A 91 8.30 0.38 1.21
CA ASP A 91 8.66 -0.86 1.90
C ASP A 91 8.16 -2.08 1.14
N ILE A 92 9.04 -3.05 0.95
CA ILE A 92 8.78 -4.26 0.17
C ILE A 92 9.06 -5.53 0.98
N PRO A 93 8.55 -6.70 0.58
CA PRO A 93 8.92 -7.96 1.22
C PRO A 93 10.41 -8.30 0.99
N PRO A 94 11.09 -8.94 1.95
CA PRO A 94 12.53 -9.22 1.86
C PRO A 94 12.89 -10.23 0.77
N GLY A 95 11.96 -11.10 0.35
CA GLY A 95 12.26 -12.26 -0.52
C GLY A 95 12.78 -11.90 -1.91
N GLU A 96 12.31 -10.82 -2.51
CA GLU A 96 12.69 -10.38 -3.86
C GLU A 96 13.46 -9.05 -3.85
N ALA A 97 13.90 -8.59 -2.68
CA ALA A 97 14.56 -7.30 -2.52
C ALA A 97 15.82 -7.16 -3.37
N SER A 98 16.67 -8.19 -3.42
CA SER A 98 17.87 -8.18 -4.26
C SER A 98 17.57 -8.05 -5.75
N PHE A 99 16.43 -8.58 -6.22
CA PHE A 99 16.01 -8.41 -7.61
C PHE A 99 15.51 -6.99 -7.89
N VAL A 100 14.90 -6.31 -6.92
CA VAL A 100 14.57 -4.88 -7.05
C VAL A 100 15.84 -4.01 -7.03
N GLU A 101 16.81 -4.31 -6.17
CA GLU A 101 18.10 -3.58 -6.10
C GLU A 101 18.87 -3.64 -7.42
N SER A 102 19.01 -4.82 -8.01
CA SER A 102 19.65 -4.99 -9.32
C SER A 102 18.72 -4.64 -10.49
N TRP A 103 17.40 -4.60 -10.24
CA TRP A 103 16.33 -4.54 -11.24
C TRP A 103 16.37 -5.69 -12.25
N ASP A 104 16.50 -6.90 -11.70
CA ASP A 104 16.38 -8.14 -12.44
C ASP A 104 14.91 -8.44 -12.74
N GLN A 105 14.45 -8.00 -13.91
CA GLN A 105 13.07 -8.23 -14.37
C GLN A 105 12.75 -9.71 -14.63
N GLN A 106 13.77 -10.57 -14.82
CA GLN A 106 13.56 -12.00 -14.94
C GLN A 106 13.30 -12.62 -13.57
N GLY A 107 14.10 -12.23 -12.56
CA GLY A 107 13.90 -12.61 -11.15
C GLY A 107 12.57 -12.12 -10.57
N LEU A 108 12.12 -10.93 -10.97
CA LEU A 108 10.81 -10.36 -10.64
C LEU A 108 9.65 -10.94 -11.48
N SER A 109 9.91 -11.96 -12.30
CA SER A 109 8.94 -12.64 -13.17
C SER A 109 8.29 -11.78 -14.27
N PHE A 110 8.55 -10.48 -14.35
CA PHE A 110 7.93 -9.56 -15.33
C PHE A 110 8.17 -10.00 -16.77
N LEU A 111 9.39 -10.42 -17.10
CA LEU A 111 9.71 -10.90 -18.45
C LEU A 111 8.99 -12.22 -18.77
N ALA A 112 8.93 -13.15 -17.80
CA ALA A 112 8.29 -14.45 -17.99
C ALA A 112 6.77 -14.33 -18.19
N THR A 113 6.15 -13.33 -17.56
CA THR A 113 4.71 -13.08 -17.68
C THR A 113 4.36 -12.08 -18.79
N GLY A 114 5.35 -11.49 -19.46
CA GLY A 114 5.14 -10.43 -20.45
C GLY A 114 4.52 -9.16 -19.86
N GLN A 115 4.61 -8.97 -18.54
CA GLN A 115 4.07 -7.83 -17.84
C GLN A 115 5.11 -6.73 -17.70
N THR A 116 4.66 -5.48 -17.58
CA THR A 116 5.53 -4.33 -17.44
C THR A 116 5.45 -3.74 -16.04
N CYS A 117 6.61 -3.37 -15.50
CA CYS A 117 6.72 -2.57 -14.28
C CYS A 117 7.86 -1.56 -14.50
N PRO A 118 7.64 -0.26 -14.31
CA PRO A 118 8.72 0.71 -14.30
C PRO A 118 9.64 0.52 -13.09
N ARG A 119 10.94 0.84 -13.26
CA ARG A 119 11.92 0.77 -12.17
C ARG A 119 11.56 1.70 -11.03
N PHE A 120 11.53 1.16 -9.81
CA PHE A 120 11.36 1.89 -8.56
C PHE A 120 12.46 1.51 -7.57
N VAL A 121 12.60 2.28 -6.49
CA VAL A 121 13.51 1.99 -5.38
C VAL A 121 12.72 1.67 -4.11
N PHE A 122 13.29 0.90 -3.19
CA PHE A 122 12.70 0.71 -1.86
C PHE A 122 13.62 1.31 -0.79
N THR A 123 13.03 1.66 0.35
CA THR A 123 13.71 2.28 1.49
C THR A 123 13.69 1.38 2.73
N GLY A 124 12.87 0.33 2.74
CA GLY A 124 12.75 -0.58 3.87
C GLY A 124 12.20 -1.95 3.48
N LEU A 125 12.33 -2.89 4.43
CA LEU A 125 11.86 -4.26 4.27
C LEU A 125 10.74 -4.56 5.27
N LEU A 126 9.63 -5.11 4.77
CA LEU A 126 8.51 -5.59 5.57
C LEU A 126 8.85 -6.97 6.15
N GLN A 127 9.50 -6.97 7.32
CA GLN A 127 9.88 -8.21 8.00
C GLN A 127 8.64 -9.01 8.42
N PRO A 128 8.58 -10.32 8.13
CA PRO A 128 7.48 -11.17 8.57
C PRO A 128 7.23 -11.08 10.08
N GLY A 129 5.98 -10.81 10.47
CA GLY A 129 5.61 -10.68 11.88
C GLY A 129 5.85 -9.28 12.47
N ALA A 130 6.44 -8.35 11.71
CA ALA A 130 6.50 -6.96 12.09
C ALA A 130 5.09 -6.32 12.07
N GLU A 131 4.90 -5.39 12.99
CA GLU A 131 3.70 -4.58 13.10
C GLU A 131 4.08 -3.12 12.80
N CYS A 132 3.19 -2.41 12.13
CA CYS A 132 3.31 -0.97 11.97
C CYS A 132 1.94 -0.31 12.09
N VAL A 133 1.92 0.92 12.58
CA VAL A 133 0.68 1.70 12.64
C VAL A 133 0.30 2.13 11.22
N LEU A 134 -0.96 1.98 10.84
CA LEU A 134 -1.53 2.45 9.58
C LEU A 134 -2.85 3.13 9.89
N GLY A 135 -2.97 4.42 9.57
CA GLY A 135 -4.13 5.19 10.01
C GLY A 135 -4.16 5.37 11.53
N ALA A 136 -5.36 5.36 12.11
CA ALA A 136 -5.61 5.36 13.55
C ALA A 136 -5.50 3.95 14.19
N GLY A 137 -5.20 2.91 13.40
CA GLY A 137 -5.12 1.52 13.84
C GLY A 137 -3.74 0.90 13.69
N LEU A 138 -3.57 -0.31 14.23
CA LEU A 138 -2.33 -1.09 14.08
C LEU A 138 -2.47 -2.03 12.89
N GLY A 139 -1.50 -2.10 11.99
CA GLY A 139 -1.41 -3.10 10.93
C GLY A 139 -0.36 -4.16 11.28
N ARG A 140 -0.65 -5.43 10.99
CA ARG A 140 0.31 -6.54 11.09
C ARG A 140 0.61 -7.12 9.72
N PHE A 141 1.90 -7.23 9.41
CA PHE A 141 2.36 -7.83 8.16
C PHE A 141 2.69 -9.31 8.36
N THR A 142 2.04 -10.15 7.54
CA THR A 142 2.41 -11.55 7.36
C THR A 142 2.76 -11.78 5.89
N PRO A 143 3.66 -12.73 5.56
CA PRO A 143 3.94 -13.06 4.17
C PRO A 143 2.60 -13.38 3.46
N ARG A 144 2.28 -12.61 2.41
CA ARG A 144 1.04 -12.71 1.61
C ARG A 144 -0.25 -12.13 2.21
N ARG A 145 -0.23 -11.50 3.40
CA ARG A 145 -1.43 -10.87 3.98
C ARG A 145 -1.08 -9.69 4.88
N ALA A 146 -1.61 -8.51 4.56
CA ALA A 146 -1.70 -7.40 5.51
C ALA A 146 -3.00 -7.57 6.32
N THR A 147 -2.90 -7.59 7.64
CA THR A 147 -4.06 -7.62 8.53
C THR A 147 -4.14 -6.30 9.26
N ILE A 148 -5.22 -5.55 9.06
CA ILE A 148 -5.50 -4.34 9.86
C ILE A 148 -6.09 -4.81 11.19
N LEU A 149 -5.40 -4.55 12.29
CA LEU A 149 -5.87 -4.74 13.65
C LEU A 149 -6.50 -3.42 14.12
N THR A 150 -7.81 -3.39 14.25
CA THR A 150 -8.46 -2.30 14.98
C THR A 150 -8.09 -2.43 16.45
N PRO A 151 -7.82 -1.33 17.18
CA PRO A 151 -7.75 -1.41 18.62
C PRO A 151 -9.12 -1.87 19.09
N SER A 152 -9.18 -3.11 19.60
CA SER A 152 -10.36 -3.57 20.31
C SER A 152 -10.57 -2.58 21.44
N PHE A 153 -11.77 -2.00 21.50
CA PHE A 153 -12.22 -1.21 22.64
C PHE A 153 -11.87 -2.00 23.90
N CYS A 154 -10.84 -1.59 24.64
CA CYS A 154 -10.61 -2.09 25.97
C CYS A 154 -11.77 -1.53 26.78
N SER A 155 -12.87 -2.29 26.85
CA SER A 155 -13.98 -1.98 27.72
C SER A 155 -13.46 -2.05 29.15
N SER A 156 -13.07 -0.91 29.69
CA SER A 156 -12.98 -0.67 31.11
C SER A 156 -14.40 -0.79 31.70
N GLN A 157 -14.81 -2.03 31.95
CA GLN A 157 -15.87 -2.35 32.89
C GLN A 157 -15.44 -3.54 33.74
N GLU A 158 -14.75 -3.22 34.83
CA GLU A 158 -15.09 -3.78 36.13
C GLU A 158 -14.96 -2.64 37.15
N ARG A 159 -16.13 -2.05 37.46
CA ARG A 159 -16.35 -1.23 38.65
C ARG A 159 -16.55 -2.18 39.82
N GLU A 160 -15.89 -1.86 40.94
CA GLU A 160 -16.35 -2.03 42.32
C GLU A 160 -16.97 -3.37 42.71
N ARG A 161 -16.18 -4.21 43.40
CA ARG A 161 -16.38 -4.59 44.83
C ARG A 161 -15.18 -5.33 45.38
#